data_AF-A0A819W174-F1
#
_entry.id   AF-A0A819W174-F1
#
_cell.length_a   1.000
_cell.length_b   1.000
_cell.length_c   1.000
_cell.angle_alpha   90.00
_cell.angle_beta   90.00
_cell.angle_gamma   90.00
#
_symmetry.space_group_name_H-M   'P 1'
#
loop_
_entity.id
_entity.type
_entity.pdbx_description
1 polymer ?
#
loop_
_entity_poly.entity_id
_entity_poly.type
_entity_poly.pdbx_seq_one_letter_code
_entity_poly.pdbx_strand_id
1 'polypeptide(L)'
;MLYRLNFLMRVLHAGYHFLSADMDSIWLSNPFKYISHDKSITIQGQTHKKKKLSGGFVLVHATREGRRFWREIILCQQQNLARIRAEKGRKRIISDFTEQECINNRLRTVKVKLLDPDLFPDGRSFFNQQLPQRRGIVPVVIHGNWIIGLDAKVQRFRAWDLLASMNSSCELVDNGIPYHRSKQKAPIRLRIRVLAYNRLHSLQRLLESLQAADYLGDSVALDISIDRPSTQATKEEKQVWEKVVAYLGHGDENASNFR
;
A
#
# COMPACT_ATOMS: atom_id res chain seq x y z
N MET A 1 9.75 9.63 8.41
CA MET A 1 9.60 8.24 8.88
C MET A 1 8.45 8.10 9.88
N LEU A 2 8.40 8.87 10.99
CA LEU A 2 7.31 8.74 11.98
C LEU A 2 5.92 9.21 11.52
N TYR A 3 5.82 10.14 10.57
CA TYR A 3 4.53 10.67 10.09
C TYR A 3 3.56 9.56 9.66
N ARG A 4 4.04 8.62 8.85
CA ARG A 4 3.24 7.47 8.39
C ARG A 4 2.75 6.61 9.56
N LEU A 5 3.64 6.29 10.50
CA LEU A 5 3.30 5.46 11.65
C LEU A 5 2.25 6.14 12.54
N ASN A 6 2.42 7.43 12.81
CA ASN A 6 1.49 8.23 13.60
C ASN A 6 0.13 8.36 12.90
N PHE A 7 0.12 8.53 11.57
CA PHE A 7 -1.11 8.51 10.79
C PHE A 7 -1.84 7.16 10.93
N LEU A 8 -1.12 6.04 10.73
CA LEU A 8 -1.68 4.70 10.88
C LEU A 8 -2.18 4.43 12.31
N MET A 9 -1.54 5.02 13.32
CA MET A 9 -2.03 4.98 14.70
C MET A 9 -3.37 5.71 14.87
N ARG A 10 -3.55 6.87 14.22
CA ARG A 10 -4.83 7.58 14.21
C ARG A 10 -5.92 6.76 13.52
N VAL A 11 -5.59 6.06 12.43
CA VAL A 11 -6.50 5.12 11.75
C VAL A 11 -6.98 4.03 12.72
N LEU A 12 -6.07 3.40 13.47
CA LEU A 12 -6.43 2.40 14.49
C LEU A 12 -7.26 2.98 15.65
N HIS A 13 -7.01 4.23 16.04
CA HIS A 13 -7.79 4.93 17.07
C HIS A 13 -9.21 5.27 16.61
N ALA A 14 -9.38 5.59 15.32
CA ALA A 14 -10.69 5.79 14.71
C ALA A 14 -11.47 4.47 14.49
N GLY A 15 -10.91 3.32 14.89
CA GLY A 15 -11.57 2.02 14.81
C GLY A 15 -11.35 1.27 13.49
N TYR A 16 -10.56 1.83 12.55
CA TYR A 16 -10.29 1.22 11.26
C TYR A 16 -9.04 0.34 11.29
N HIS A 17 -9.13 -0.84 10.69
CA HIS A 17 -7.96 -1.66 10.39
C HIS A 17 -7.17 -0.99 9.27
N PHE A 18 -5.86 -1.20 9.22
CA PHE A 18 -5.09 -0.76 8.06
C PHE A 18 -4.34 -1.93 7.44
N LEU A 19 -4.22 -1.87 6.12
CA LEU A 19 -3.30 -2.65 5.32
C LEU A 19 -2.28 -1.69 4.71
N SER A 20 -1.01 -1.97 4.93
CA SER A 20 0.12 -1.27 4.34
C SER A 20 0.76 -2.18 3.31
N ALA A 21 0.98 -1.68 2.10
CA ALA A 21 1.71 -2.37 1.06
C ALA A 21 2.77 -1.46 0.43
N ASP A 22 3.87 -2.04 -0.05
CA ASP A 22 4.87 -1.31 -0.81
C ASP A 22 4.35 -0.97 -2.21
N MET A 23 4.84 0.13 -2.79
CA MET A 23 4.42 0.61 -4.11
C MET A 23 4.76 -0.34 -5.27
N ASP A 24 5.67 -1.29 -5.04
CA ASP A 24 6.05 -2.33 -5.99
C ASP A 24 5.31 -3.65 -5.73
N SER A 25 4.16 -3.59 -5.05
CA SER A 25 3.25 -4.72 -4.90
C SER A 25 2.30 -4.79 -6.10
N ILE A 26 2.17 -5.96 -6.73
CA ILE A 26 1.29 -6.22 -7.88
C ILE A 26 0.08 -7.00 -7.38
N TRP A 27 -1.12 -6.48 -7.62
CA TRP A 27 -2.37 -7.03 -7.09
C TRP A 27 -3.14 -7.71 -8.22
N LEU A 28 -3.25 -9.04 -8.16
CA LEU A 28 -3.89 -9.86 -9.19
C LEU A 28 -5.29 -10.32 -8.79
N SER A 29 -5.62 -10.28 -7.51
CA SER A 29 -6.95 -10.63 -7.00
C SER A 29 -7.23 -9.93 -5.66
N ASN A 30 -8.47 -10.05 -5.17
CA ASN A 30 -8.89 -9.46 -3.90
C ASN A 30 -8.20 -10.18 -2.71
N PRO A 31 -7.29 -9.50 -1.96
CA PRO A 31 -6.56 -10.12 -0.86
C PRO A 31 -7.42 -10.36 0.38
N PHE A 32 -8.53 -9.65 0.53
CA PHE A 32 -9.38 -9.76 1.72
C PHE A 32 -10.04 -11.12 1.88
N LYS A 33 -10.12 -11.93 0.81
CA LYS A 33 -10.60 -13.32 0.88
C LYS A 33 -9.65 -14.24 1.68
N TYR A 34 -8.37 -13.88 1.75
CA TYR A 34 -7.32 -14.71 2.36
C TYR A 34 -6.85 -14.16 3.71
N ILE A 35 -7.16 -12.89 3.97
CA ILE A 35 -6.94 -12.22 5.25
C ILE A 35 -7.98 -12.73 6.26
N SER A 36 -7.54 -13.09 7.46
CA SER A 36 -8.47 -13.49 8.52
C SER A 36 -9.25 -12.30 9.06
N HIS A 37 -10.54 -12.48 9.32
CA HIS A 37 -11.35 -11.50 10.05
C HIS A 37 -11.45 -11.80 11.56
N ASP A 38 -10.71 -12.81 12.04
CA ASP A 38 -10.63 -13.10 13.47
C ASP A 38 -9.97 -11.94 14.22
N LYS A 39 -10.76 -11.28 15.08
CA LYS A 39 -10.33 -10.16 15.92
C LYS A 39 -9.31 -10.57 16.99
N SER A 40 -9.10 -11.87 17.23
CA SER A 40 -8.05 -12.36 18.12
C SER A 40 -6.65 -12.19 17.51
N ILE A 41 -6.55 -12.09 16.17
CA ILE A 41 -5.29 -11.83 15.47
C ILE A 41 -4.95 -10.34 15.57
N THR A 42 -3.72 -10.03 15.95
CA THR A 42 -3.23 -8.66 16.07
C THR A 42 -2.72 -8.14 14.73
N ILE A 43 -1.92 -8.96 14.05
CA ILE A 43 -1.20 -8.58 12.82
C ILE A 43 -1.16 -9.75 11.84
N GLN A 44 -1.29 -9.43 10.57
CA GLN A 44 -1.16 -10.35 9.45
C GLN A 44 -0.19 -9.78 8.42
N GLY A 45 0.40 -10.62 7.60
CA GLY A 45 1.18 -10.11 6.48
C GLY A 45 1.96 -11.17 5.76
N GLN A 46 2.64 -10.73 4.71
CA GLN A 46 3.43 -11.59 3.86
C GLN A 46 4.57 -12.25 4.64
N THR A 47 4.73 -13.55 4.43
CA THR A 47 5.82 -14.33 5.02
C THR A 47 7.17 -13.91 4.44
N HIS A 48 8.15 -13.68 5.32
CA HIS A 48 9.55 -13.50 4.98
C HIS A 48 10.39 -14.49 5.81
N LYS A 49 11.32 -15.21 5.17
CA LYS A 49 12.21 -16.17 5.85
C LYS A 49 11.50 -17.11 6.85
N LYS A 50 10.35 -17.68 6.44
CA LYS A 50 9.48 -18.63 7.17
C LYS A 50 8.78 -18.13 8.44
N LYS A 51 9.41 -17.29 9.26
CA LYS A 51 8.88 -16.85 10.58
C LYS A 51 8.80 -15.34 10.76
N LYS A 52 9.27 -14.56 9.78
CA LYS A 52 9.23 -13.10 9.82
C LYS A 52 8.09 -12.58 8.95
N LEU A 53 7.65 -11.38 9.23
CA LEU A 53 6.83 -10.59 8.31
C LEU A 53 7.72 -9.76 7.39
N SER A 54 7.33 -9.69 6.12
CA SER A 54 7.79 -8.66 5.19
C SER A 54 7.16 -7.32 5.57
N GLY A 55 7.93 -6.24 5.54
CA GLY A 55 7.42 -4.88 5.77
C GLY A 55 6.54 -4.37 4.64
N GLY A 56 6.61 -4.99 3.46
CA GLY A 56 5.92 -4.51 2.26
C GLY A 56 4.51 -5.04 2.06
N PHE A 57 3.98 -5.88 2.98
CA PHE A 57 2.56 -6.21 3.02
C PHE A 57 2.16 -6.62 4.44
N VAL A 58 1.59 -5.67 5.20
CA VAL A 58 1.27 -5.81 6.62
C VAL A 58 -0.11 -5.24 6.92
N LEU A 59 -0.92 -6.03 7.63
CA LEU A 59 -2.24 -5.64 8.10
C LEU A 59 -2.30 -5.68 9.62
N VAL A 60 -2.81 -4.61 10.24
CA VAL A 60 -2.98 -4.51 11.69
C VAL A 60 -4.45 -4.28 12.03
N HIS A 61 -4.97 -5.09 12.95
CA HIS A 61 -6.34 -4.97 13.42
C HIS A 61 -6.49 -3.83 14.45
N ALA A 62 -7.62 -3.14 14.40
CA ALA A 62 -7.98 -2.04 15.31
C ALA A 62 -8.51 -2.54 16.66
N THR A 63 -7.83 -3.54 17.23
CA THR A 63 -8.11 -4.10 18.55
C THR A 63 -7.30 -3.36 19.61
N ARG A 64 -7.54 -3.65 20.90
CA ARG A 64 -6.73 -3.10 21.99
C ARG A 64 -5.27 -3.53 21.85
N GLU A 65 -5.07 -4.79 21.48
CA GLU A 65 -3.78 -5.43 21.26
C GLU A 65 -3.08 -4.84 20.03
N GLY A 66 -3.80 -4.62 18.92
CA GLY A 66 -3.24 -3.99 17.72
C GLY A 66 -2.82 -2.54 17.93
N ARG A 67 -3.63 -1.75 18.65
CA ARG A 67 -3.24 -0.38 19.05
C ARG A 67 -2.01 -0.38 19.95
N ARG A 68 -1.96 -1.27 20.94
CA ARG A 68 -0.78 -1.41 21.82
C ARG A 68 0.45 -1.80 21.02
N PHE A 69 0.35 -2.82 20.18
CA PHE A 69 1.43 -3.29 19.32
C PHE A 69 1.98 -2.15 18.45
N TRP A 70 1.11 -1.43 17.75
CA TRP A 70 1.54 -0.35 16.86
C TRP A 70 2.19 0.83 17.60
N ARG A 71 1.74 1.13 18.82
CA ARG A 71 2.41 2.09 19.70
C ARG A 71 3.84 1.67 20.02
N GLU A 72 4.06 0.39 20.31
CA GLU A 72 5.40 -0.16 20.57
C GLU A 72 6.31 -0.04 19.32
N ILE A 73 5.76 -0.21 18.12
CA ILE A 73 6.50 0.01 16.85
C ILE A 73 6.92 1.48 16.70
N ILE A 74 6.02 2.43 17.01
CA ILE A 74 6.34 3.86 16.99
C ILE A 74 7.48 4.19 17.96
N LEU A 75 7.41 3.67 19.19
CA LEU A 75 8.45 3.88 20.21
C LEU A 75 9.79 3.30 19.76
N CYS A 76 9.80 2.09 19.21
CA CYS A 76 10.99 1.46 18.64
C CYS A 76 11.62 2.34 17.53
N GLN A 77 10.79 2.87 16.63
CA GLN A 77 11.25 3.74 15.55
C GLN A 77 11.76 5.10 16.04
N GLN A 78 11.18 5.66 17.09
CA GLN A 78 11.69 6.87 17.75
C GLN A 78 13.08 6.62 18.37
N GLN A 79 13.26 5.49 19.05
CA GLN A 79 14.55 5.09 19.62
C GLN A 79 15.61 4.87 18.52
N ASN A 80 15.23 4.21 17.43
CA ASN A 80 16.11 4.03 16.27
C ASN A 80 16.57 5.38 15.69
N LEU A 81 15.65 6.34 15.53
CA LEU A 81 15.99 7.68 15.05
C LEU A 81 16.90 8.43 16.02
N ALA A 82 16.70 8.30 17.33
CA ALA A 82 17.56 8.91 18.34
C ALA A 82 18.99 8.34 18.28
N ARG A 83 19.13 7.02 18.19
CA ARG A 83 20.44 6.34 18.02
C ARG A 83 21.14 6.76 16.72
N ILE A 84 20.40 6.78 15.61
CA ILE A 84 20.90 7.25 14.32
C ILE A 84 21.41 8.70 14.39
N ARG A 85 20.79 9.56 15.21
CA ARG A 85 21.26 10.94 15.40
C ARG A 85 22.49 11.02 16.30
N ALA A 86 22.54 10.22 17.36
CA ALA A 86 23.64 10.21 18.31
C ALA A 86 24.96 9.68 17.72
N GLU A 87 24.90 8.66 16.85
CA GLU A 87 26.09 7.94 16.40
C GLU A 87 26.67 8.46 15.06
N LYS A 88 26.48 9.75 14.72
CA LYS A 88 26.84 10.29 13.38
C LYS A 88 28.28 9.89 12.99
N GLY A 89 28.45 9.27 11.82
CA GLY A 89 29.76 8.96 11.24
C GLY A 89 30.26 7.50 11.40
N ARG A 90 29.58 6.62 12.14
CA ARG A 90 29.92 5.18 12.16
C ARG A 90 29.32 4.43 10.96
N LYS A 91 30.01 3.42 10.43
CA LYS A 91 29.44 2.43 9.49
C LYS A 91 28.29 1.72 10.20
N ARG A 92 27.07 1.83 9.65
CA ARG A 92 25.85 1.22 10.21
C ARG A 92 25.28 0.20 9.25
N ILE A 93 24.69 -0.84 9.82
CA ILE A 93 23.84 -1.77 9.07
C ILE A 93 22.43 -1.18 9.08
N ILE A 94 22.02 -0.55 7.97
CA ILE A 94 20.75 0.18 7.85
C ILE A 94 19.54 -0.71 8.12
N SER A 95 19.63 -2.02 7.85
CA SER A 95 18.54 -2.99 8.07
C SER A 95 18.06 -3.06 9.52
N ASP A 96 18.93 -2.78 10.48
CA ASP A 96 18.65 -2.98 11.92
C ASP A 96 17.75 -1.89 12.49
N PHE A 97 17.60 -0.79 11.74
CA PHE A 97 16.82 0.39 12.16
C PHE A 97 15.49 0.51 11.40
N THR A 98 15.09 -0.53 10.66
CA THR A 98 13.89 -0.53 9.83
C THR A 98 12.62 -0.78 10.62
N GLU A 99 11.48 -0.35 10.08
CA GLU A 99 10.17 -0.65 10.65
C GLU A 99 9.90 -2.15 10.67
N GLN A 100 10.28 -2.85 9.60
CA GLN A 100 10.20 -4.31 9.52
C GLN A 100 10.93 -4.98 10.70
N GLU A 101 12.09 -4.45 11.10
CA GLU A 101 12.85 -5.01 12.22
C GLU A 101 12.12 -4.76 13.56
N CYS A 102 11.59 -3.55 13.78
CA CYS A 102 10.74 -3.28 14.94
C CYS A 102 9.52 -4.21 15.03
N ILE A 103 8.86 -4.45 13.89
CA ILE A 103 7.72 -5.39 13.80
C ILE A 103 8.17 -6.80 14.16
N ASN A 104 9.23 -7.30 13.49
CA ASN A 104 9.70 -8.68 13.66
C ASN A 104 10.15 -9.00 15.08
N ASN A 105 10.78 -8.04 15.76
CA ASN A 105 11.22 -8.19 17.15
C ASN A 105 10.06 -8.29 18.15
N ARG A 106 8.84 -7.92 17.74
CA ARG A 106 7.64 -7.96 18.60
C ARG A 106 6.64 -9.04 18.21
N LEU A 107 6.85 -9.79 17.13
CA LEU A 107 5.91 -10.83 16.68
C LEU A 107 5.65 -11.92 17.73
N ARG A 108 6.62 -12.24 18.59
CA ARG A 108 6.45 -13.23 19.67
C ARG A 108 5.52 -12.78 20.79
N THR A 109 5.20 -11.48 20.86
CA THR A 109 4.40 -10.90 21.95
C THR A 109 2.92 -10.76 21.60
N VAL A 110 2.54 -11.11 20.36
CA VAL A 110 1.18 -10.93 19.83
C VAL A 110 0.76 -12.12 18.99
N LYS A 111 -0.54 -12.24 18.74
CA LYS A 111 -1.07 -13.24 17.79
C LYS A 111 -0.84 -12.77 16.36
N VAL A 112 -0.08 -13.55 15.60
CA VAL A 112 0.32 -13.26 14.22
C VAL A 112 -0.26 -14.32 13.30
N LYS A 113 -0.77 -13.91 12.13
CA LYS A 113 -1.05 -14.83 11.03
C LYS A 113 -0.19 -14.50 9.83
N LEU A 114 0.67 -15.43 9.46
CA LEU A 114 1.47 -15.35 8.24
C LEU A 114 0.60 -15.74 7.04
N LEU A 115 0.69 -14.96 5.96
CA LEU A 115 0.02 -15.25 4.71
C LEU A 115 0.77 -16.34 3.93
N ASP A 116 0.01 -17.14 3.18
CA ASP A 116 0.55 -18.22 2.36
C ASP A 116 1.58 -17.68 1.35
N PRO A 117 2.83 -18.18 1.36
CA PRO A 117 3.88 -17.69 0.48
C PRO A 117 3.67 -18.01 -1.00
N ASP A 118 2.79 -18.93 -1.38
CA ASP A 118 2.45 -19.17 -2.79
C ASP A 118 1.39 -18.18 -3.30
N LEU A 119 0.48 -17.75 -2.42
CA LEU A 119 -0.53 -16.73 -2.74
C LEU A 119 -0.01 -15.31 -2.57
N PHE A 120 0.95 -15.09 -1.66
CA PHE A 120 1.59 -13.81 -1.39
C PHE A 120 3.12 -13.90 -1.57
N PRO A 121 3.64 -14.28 -2.75
CA PRO A 121 5.06 -14.51 -2.96
C PRO A 121 5.89 -13.22 -2.93
N ASP A 122 7.13 -13.34 -2.48
CA ASP A 122 8.15 -12.33 -2.70
C ASP A 122 8.67 -12.38 -4.15
N GLY A 123 9.39 -11.33 -4.55
CA GLY A 123 9.82 -11.18 -5.93
C GLY A 123 10.76 -12.30 -6.39
N ARG A 124 11.58 -12.84 -5.48
CA ARG A 124 12.46 -13.97 -5.81
C ARG A 124 11.65 -15.23 -6.08
N SER A 125 10.69 -15.51 -5.21
CA SER A 125 9.86 -16.71 -5.24
C SER A 125 9.02 -16.76 -6.51
N PHE A 126 8.47 -15.62 -6.93
CA PHE A 126 7.66 -15.51 -8.14
C PHE A 126 8.51 -15.41 -9.43
N PHE A 127 9.39 -14.42 -9.53
CA PHE A 127 10.07 -14.10 -10.80
C PHE A 127 11.26 -15.01 -11.09
N ASN A 128 12.03 -15.41 -10.07
CA ASN A 128 13.26 -16.17 -10.26
C ASN A 128 13.02 -17.68 -10.09
N GLN A 129 12.29 -18.07 -9.06
CA GLN A 129 12.09 -19.47 -8.70
C GLN A 129 10.80 -20.06 -9.26
N GLN A 130 9.84 -19.21 -9.63
CA GLN A 130 8.54 -19.59 -10.15
C GLN A 130 7.79 -20.58 -9.26
N LEU A 131 7.89 -20.41 -7.93
CA LEU A 131 7.35 -21.37 -6.96
C LEU A 131 5.81 -21.52 -7.07
N PRO A 132 5.02 -20.44 -7.12
CA PRO A 132 3.58 -20.55 -7.34
C PRO A 132 3.24 -21.23 -8.68
N GLN A 133 3.92 -20.83 -9.76
CA GLN A 133 3.64 -21.30 -11.11
C GLN A 133 3.91 -22.81 -11.26
N ARG A 134 5.00 -23.31 -10.67
CA ARG A 134 5.33 -24.75 -10.62
C ARG A 134 4.27 -25.58 -9.89
N ARG A 135 3.43 -24.95 -9.06
CA ARG A 135 2.33 -25.56 -8.32
C ARG A 135 0.97 -25.30 -8.96
N GLY A 136 0.92 -24.61 -10.11
CA GLY A 136 -0.33 -24.19 -10.75
C GLY A 136 -1.11 -23.17 -9.93
N ILE A 137 -0.45 -22.42 -9.05
CA ILE A 137 -1.08 -21.42 -8.18
C ILE A 137 -0.93 -20.04 -8.82
N VAL A 138 -2.07 -19.36 -8.97
CA VAL A 138 -2.14 -17.94 -9.31
C VAL A 138 -1.98 -17.11 -8.04
N PRO A 139 -0.95 -16.24 -7.94
CA PRO A 139 -0.80 -15.37 -6.78
C PRO A 139 -1.93 -14.34 -6.65
N VAL A 140 -2.12 -13.87 -5.42
CA VAL A 140 -3.07 -12.82 -5.07
C VAL A 140 -2.38 -11.45 -5.08
N VAL A 141 -1.22 -11.36 -4.43
CA VAL A 141 -0.36 -10.18 -4.44
C VAL A 141 1.10 -10.61 -4.56
N ILE A 142 1.86 -10.00 -5.46
CA ILE A 142 3.30 -10.24 -5.63
C ILE A 142 4.07 -9.04 -5.09
N HIS A 143 5.03 -9.25 -4.18
CA HIS A 143 5.88 -8.16 -3.66
C HIS A 143 7.18 -8.03 -4.46
N GLY A 144 7.41 -6.91 -5.14
CA GLY A 144 8.58 -6.66 -6.01
C GLY A 144 9.95 -6.49 -5.31
N ASN A 145 10.10 -6.93 -4.07
CA ASN A 145 11.22 -6.60 -3.15
C ASN A 145 12.60 -7.22 -3.47
N TRP A 146 12.79 -7.89 -4.60
CA TRP A 146 14.03 -8.60 -4.94
C TRP A 146 14.79 -8.03 -6.14
N ILE A 147 14.58 -6.75 -6.42
CA ILE A 147 15.32 -6.00 -7.44
C ILE A 147 15.47 -4.55 -6.99
N ILE A 148 16.65 -4.00 -7.23
CA ILE A 148 17.04 -2.66 -6.81
C ILE A 148 17.02 -1.74 -8.03
N GLY A 149 16.53 -0.52 -7.86
CA GLY A 149 16.48 0.49 -8.92
C GLY A 149 15.15 0.47 -9.69
N LEU A 150 14.69 1.66 -10.07
CA LEU A 150 13.43 1.84 -10.79
C LEU A 150 13.47 1.18 -12.17
N ASP A 151 14.53 1.42 -12.96
CA ASP A 151 14.63 0.91 -14.33
C ASP A 151 14.60 -0.61 -14.38
N ALA A 152 15.32 -1.24 -13.45
CA ALA A 152 15.36 -2.68 -13.31
C ALA A 152 13.97 -3.24 -12.96
N LYS A 153 13.23 -2.59 -12.05
CA LYS A 153 11.83 -2.94 -11.73
C LYS A 153 10.92 -2.82 -12.95
N VAL A 154 10.99 -1.71 -13.66
CA VAL A 154 10.19 -1.45 -14.86
C VAL A 154 10.47 -2.50 -15.94
N GLN A 155 11.75 -2.80 -16.20
CA GLN A 155 12.14 -3.82 -17.17
C GLN A 155 11.62 -5.20 -16.77
N ARG A 156 11.70 -5.57 -15.48
CA ARG A 156 11.14 -6.85 -15.01
C ARG A 156 9.63 -6.91 -15.21
N PHE A 157 8.91 -5.87 -14.87
CA PHE A 157 7.45 -5.86 -15.03
C PHE A 157 7.04 -5.88 -16.50
N ARG A 158 7.80 -5.20 -17.39
CA ARG A 158 7.61 -5.31 -18.84
C ARG A 158 7.88 -6.73 -19.36
N ALA A 159 8.97 -7.37 -18.92
CA ALA A 159 9.33 -8.72 -19.37
C ALA A 159 8.33 -9.81 -18.92
N TRP A 160 7.44 -9.48 -17.98
CA TRP A 160 6.39 -10.37 -17.47
C TRP A 160 4.99 -9.90 -17.86
N ASP A 161 4.87 -8.87 -18.71
CA ASP A 161 3.60 -8.26 -19.12
C ASP A 161 2.72 -7.82 -17.92
N LEU A 162 3.37 -7.31 -16.87
CA LEU A 162 2.74 -6.80 -15.64
C LEU A 162 2.77 -5.27 -15.53
N LEU A 163 3.29 -4.57 -16.53
CA LEU A 163 3.27 -3.11 -16.59
C LEU A 163 2.05 -2.64 -17.37
N ALA A 164 1.12 -1.92 -16.74
CA ALA A 164 0.09 -1.20 -17.48
C ALA A 164 0.79 -0.16 -18.38
N SER A 165 0.66 -0.28 -19.70
CA SER A 165 1.27 0.67 -20.63
C SER A 165 0.47 1.99 -20.60
N MET A 166 1.16 3.13 -20.65
CA MET A 166 0.51 4.45 -20.68
C MET A 166 -0.35 4.68 -21.95
N ASN A 167 -0.17 3.84 -22.96
CA ASN A 167 -0.88 3.93 -24.25
C ASN A 167 -1.78 2.71 -24.51
N SER A 168 -1.87 1.78 -23.58
CA SER A 168 -2.71 0.60 -23.73
C SER A 168 -4.06 0.91 -23.10
N SER A 169 -5.11 0.79 -23.88
CA SER A 169 -6.39 0.25 -23.41
C SER A 169 -6.10 -0.72 -22.25
N CYS A 170 -6.82 -0.62 -21.13
CA CYS A 170 -6.77 -1.63 -20.08
C CYS A 170 -7.35 -2.94 -20.63
N GLU A 171 -6.67 -3.54 -21.60
CA GLU A 171 -6.98 -4.84 -22.12
C GLU A 171 -6.67 -5.79 -20.99
N LEU A 172 -7.70 -6.56 -20.61
CA LEU A 172 -7.56 -7.67 -19.70
C LEU A 172 -6.40 -8.50 -20.21
N VAL A 173 -5.30 -8.54 -19.44
CA VAL A 173 -4.17 -9.37 -19.82
C VAL A 173 -4.64 -10.81 -19.67
N ASP A 174 -5.01 -11.44 -20.80
CA ASP A 174 -5.33 -12.87 -20.86
C ASP A 174 -4.02 -13.67 -20.79
N ASN A 175 -3.39 -13.62 -19.63
CA ASN A 175 -2.13 -14.29 -19.34
C ASN A 175 -2.29 -15.80 -19.12
N GLY A 176 -3.44 -16.39 -19.48
CA GLY A 176 -3.81 -17.75 -19.03
C GLY A 176 -3.95 -17.85 -17.51
N ILE A 177 -4.04 -16.71 -16.80
CA ILE A 177 -4.30 -16.61 -15.38
C ILE A 177 -5.81 -16.53 -15.20
N PRO A 178 -6.50 -17.59 -14.77
CA PRO A 178 -7.96 -17.55 -14.62
C PRO A 178 -8.35 -16.53 -13.55
N TYR A 179 -8.90 -15.40 -14.00
CA TYR A 179 -9.56 -14.45 -13.11
C TYR A 179 -10.80 -15.13 -12.50
N HIS A 180 -10.71 -15.53 -11.24
CA HIS A 180 -11.86 -16.00 -10.50
C HIS A 180 -12.84 -14.84 -10.28
N ARG A 181 -13.84 -14.72 -11.16
CA ARG A 181 -15.07 -13.96 -10.90
C ARG A 181 -15.76 -14.58 -9.70
N SER A 182 -15.46 -14.09 -8.50
CA SER A 182 -16.25 -14.50 -7.33
C SER A 182 -17.67 -13.99 -7.50
N LYS A 183 -18.63 -14.89 -7.31
CA LYS A 183 -20.03 -14.53 -7.05
C LYS A 183 -20.05 -13.51 -5.90
N GLN A 184 -20.21 -12.22 -6.20
CA GLN A 184 -20.23 -11.16 -5.21
C GLN A 184 -21.45 -11.36 -4.30
N LYS A 185 -21.21 -11.51 -2.99
CA LYS A 185 -22.25 -11.33 -1.97
C LYS A 185 -22.32 -9.84 -1.65
N ALA A 186 -23.45 -9.22 -2.01
CA ALA A 186 -23.79 -7.81 -1.84
C ALA A 186 -22.79 -6.79 -2.47
N PRO A 187 -23.27 -5.68 -3.07
CA PRO A 187 -22.38 -4.68 -3.65
C PRO A 187 -21.57 -4.00 -2.54
N ILE A 188 -20.24 -4.14 -2.58
CA ILE A 188 -19.33 -3.36 -1.74
C ILE A 188 -19.23 -1.97 -2.37
N ARG A 189 -19.75 -0.94 -1.70
CA ARG A 189 -19.58 0.44 -2.17
C ARG A 189 -18.15 0.90 -1.94
N LEU A 190 -17.37 1.03 -3.01
CA LEU A 190 -16.00 1.56 -2.95
C LEU A 190 -16.04 3.08 -2.76
N ARG A 191 -15.24 3.58 -1.82
CA ARG A 191 -14.97 5.01 -1.64
C ARG A 191 -13.46 5.20 -1.61
N ILE A 192 -12.95 6.07 -2.48
CA ILE A 192 -11.54 6.46 -2.52
C ILE A 192 -11.41 7.79 -1.80
N ARG A 193 -10.52 7.85 -0.80
CA ARG A 193 -10.16 9.12 -0.15
C ARG A 193 -8.70 9.43 -0.44
N VAL A 194 -8.46 10.50 -1.18
CA VAL A 194 -7.13 10.97 -1.57
C VAL A 194 -6.67 12.02 -0.56
N LEU A 195 -5.54 11.76 0.09
CA LEU A 195 -4.86 12.73 0.94
C LEU A 195 -3.59 13.20 0.21
N ALA A 196 -3.63 14.41 -0.36
CA ALA A 196 -2.53 14.95 -1.17
C ALA A 196 -1.75 16.02 -0.40
N TYR A 197 -0.43 15.84 -0.30
CA TYR A 197 0.47 16.74 0.43
C TYR A 197 1.18 17.70 -0.54
N ASN A 198 0.60 18.88 -0.81
CA ASN A 198 1.09 19.92 -1.74
C ASN A 198 1.90 19.38 -2.96
N ARG A 199 1.41 18.31 -3.59
CA ARG A 199 2.11 17.57 -4.66
C ARG A 199 1.23 17.50 -5.87
N LEU A 200 1.07 18.65 -6.49
CA LEU A 200 -0.06 18.89 -7.34
C LEU A 200 -0.02 18.12 -8.66
N HIS A 201 1.16 18.02 -9.28
CA HIS A 201 1.36 17.14 -10.43
C HIS A 201 1.12 15.66 -10.11
N SER A 202 1.37 15.22 -8.87
CA SER A 202 1.10 13.84 -8.49
C SER A 202 -0.39 13.59 -8.28
N LEU A 203 -1.09 14.57 -7.71
CA LEU A 203 -2.55 14.54 -7.61
C LEU A 203 -3.20 14.52 -8.99
N GLN A 204 -2.77 15.38 -9.92
CA GLN A 204 -3.28 15.39 -11.28
C GLN A 204 -3.15 14.03 -11.96
N ARG A 205 -1.95 13.43 -11.97
CA ARG A 205 -1.74 12.09 -12.54
C ARG A 205 -2.61 11.01 -11.88
N LEU A 206 -2.82 11.10 -10.57
CA LEU A 206 -3.71 10.19 -9.86
C LEU A 206 -5.15 10.35 -10.34
N LEU A 207 -5.65 11.59 -10.47
CA LEU A 207 -7.01 11.85 -10.93
C LEU A 207 -7.22 11.39 -12.38
N GLU A 208 -6.26 11.65 -13.28
CA GLU A 208 -6.26 11.12 -14.64
C GLU A 208 -6.32 9.58 -14.64
N SER A 209 -5.54 8.94 -13.77
CA SER A 209 -5.55 7.47 -13.65
C SER A 209 -6.87 6.93 -13.09
N LEU A 210 -7.47 7.60 -12.10
CA LEU A 210 -8.76 7.23 -11.54
C LEU A 210 -9.90 7.43 -12.53
N GLN A 211 -9.83 8.48 -13.36
CA GLN A 211 -10.80 8.75 -14.42
C GLN A 211 -10.72 7.70 -15.54
N ALA A 212 -9.53 7.23 -15.87
CA ALA A 212 -9.31 6.23 -16.91
C ALA A 212 -9.55 4.78 -16.46
N ALA A 213 -9.77 4.53 -15.16
CA ALA A 213 -9.97 3.19 -14.63
C ALA A 213 -11.33 2.61 -15.04
N ASP A 214 -11.35 1.32 -15.41
CA ASP A 214 -12.59 0.58 -15.68
C ASP A 214 -13.21 0.08 -14.36
N TYR A 215 -14.34 0.68 -13.99
CA TYR A 215 -15.11 0.30 -12.81
C TYR A 215 -16.18 -0.76 -13.09
N LEU A 216 -16.21 -1.36 -14.28
CA LEU A 216 -17.16 -2.41 -14.68
C LEU A 216 -18.63 -1.99 -14.50
N GLY A 217 -18.92 -0.70 -14.74
CA GLY A 217 -20.24 -0.11 -14.57
C GLY A 217 -20.59 0.32 -13.14
N ASP A 218 -19.68 0.19 -12.17
CA ASP A 218 -19.85 0.72 -10.82
C ASP A 218 -19.44 2.20 -10.73
N SER A 219 -19.90 2.89 -9.68
CA SER A 219 -19.53 4.27 -9.36
C SER A 219 -18.73 4.33 -8.07
N VAL A 220 -17.65 5.10 -8.07
CA VAL A 220 -16.76 5.22 -6.90
C VAL A 220 -16.83 6.62 -6.34
N ALA A 221 -17.22 6.73 -5.07
CA ALA A 221 -17.19 8.01 -4.38
C ALA A 221 -15.73 8.45 -4.15
N LEU A 222 -15.38 9.66 -4.58
CA LEU A 222 -14.04 10.23 -4.46
C LEU A 222 -14.05 11.43 -3.51
N ASP A 223 -13.39 11.29 -2.35
CA ASP A 223 -13.14 12.38 -1.42
C ASP A 223 -11.69 12.83 -1.57
N ILE A 224 -11.44 14.12 -1.79
CA ILE A 224 -10.07 14.64 -1.91
C ILE A 224 -9.83 15.65 -0.80
N SER A 225 -8.83 15.38 0.03
CA SER A 225 -8.30 16.34 0.99
C SER A 225 -6.88 16.71 0.59
N ILE A 226 -6.67 17.99 0.34
CA ILE A 226 -5.37 18.50 -0.09
C ILE A 226 -4.89 19.44 1.01
N ASP A 227 -3.68 19.19 1.52
CA ASP A 227 -3.03 20.16 2.41
C ASP A 227 -2.79 21.45 1.60
N ARG A 228 -3.32 22.56 2.13
CA ARG A 228 -3.19 23.86 1.48
C ARG A 228 -1.70 24.20 1.28
N PRO A 229 -1.33 24.88 0.18
CA PRO A 229 0.02 25.37 0.00
C PRO A 229 0.43 26.21 1.22
N SER A 230 1.71 26.12 1.60
CA SER A 230 2.29 26.97 2.63
C SER A 230 1.99 28.44 2.34
N THR A 231 1.89 29.29 3.37
CA THR A 231 1.83 30.75 3.20
C THR A 231 3.03 31.30 2.42
N GLN A 232 4.11 30.52 2.30
CA GLN A 232 5.33 30.81 1.55
C GLN A 232 5.39 30.18 0.14
N ALA A 233 4.29 29.62 -0.38
CA ALA A 233 4.28 28.99 -1.69
C ALA A 233 4.61 29.95 -2.84
N THR A 234 5.32 29.46 -3.86
CA THR A 234 5.72 30.26 -5.03
C THR A 234 4.52 30.63 -5.92
N LYS A 235 4.70 31.57 -6.84
CA LYS A 235 3.64 31.96 -7.80
C LYS A 235 3.26 30.77 -8.69
N GLU A 236 4.22 29.96 -9.12
CA GLU A 236 3.96 28.77 -9.92
C GLU A 236 3.12 27.75 -9.16
N GLU A 237 3.45 27.48 -7.87
CA GLU A 237 2.68 26.57 -7.03
C GLU A 237 1.22 27.03 -6.85
N LYS A 238 0.99 28.34 -6.72
CA LYS A 238 -0.35 28.92 -6.64
C LYS A 238 -1.13 28.80 -7.95
N GLN A 239 -0.48 29.00 -9.10
CA GLN A 239 -1.14 28.83 -10.41
C GLN A 239 -1.54 27.39 -10.70
N VAL A 240 -0.70 26.42 -10.33
CA VAL A 240 -1.09 25.01 -10.46
C VAL A 240 -2.25 24.72 -9.49
N TRP A 241 -2.27 25.30 -8.29
CA TRP A 241 -3.36 25.16 -7.32
C TRP A 241 -4.71 25.59 -7.88
N GLU A 242 -4.75 26.76 -8.51
CA GLU A 242 -5.95 27.27 -9.18
C GLU A 242 -6.46 26.30 -10.27
N LYS A 243 -5.55 25.69 -11.04
CA LYS A 243 -5.92 24.68 -12.05
C LYS A 243 -6.54 23.42 -11.43
N VAL A 244 -6.01 22.95 -10.29
CA VAL A 244 -6.57 21.78 -9.62
C VAL A 244 -7.91 22.09 -8.95
N VAL A 245 -8.06 23.26 -8.34
CA VAL A 245 -9.36 23.72 -7.82
C VAL A 245 -10.39 23.82 -8.95
N ALA A 246 -10.01 24.38 -10.10
CA ALA A 246 -10.87 24.43 -11.28
C ALA A 246 -11.24 23.02 -11.81
N TYR A 247 -10.28 22.07 -11.81
CA TYR A 247 -10.51 20.68 -12.21
C TYR A 247 -11.46 19.93 -11.26
N LEU A 248 -11.42 20.25 -9.97
CA LEU A 248 -12.34 19.69 -8.97
C LEU A 248 -13.75 20.32 -9.01
N GLY A 249 -13.93 21.35 -9.83
CA GLY A 249 -15.16 22.12 -9.96
C GLY A 249 -15.38 23.07 -8.78
N HIS A 250 -16.10 24.17 -9.03
CA HIS A 250 -16.73 24.98 -7.97
C HIS A 250 -17.81 24.15 -7.27
N GLY A 251 -17.41 23.16 -6.48
CA GLY A 251 -18.28 22.44 -5.57
C GLY A 251 -18.26 23.17 -4.24
N ASP A 252 -19.41 23.71 -3.85
CA ASP A 252 -19.70 24.13 -2.48
C ASP A 252 -19.11 23.16 -1.45
N GLU A 253 -18.79 23.68 -0.27
CA GLU A 253 -18.12 23.01 0.85
C GLU A 253 -18.78 21.71 1.37
N ASN A 254 -19.84 21.19 0.72
CA ASN A 254 -20.46 19.92 1.05
C ASN A 254 -20.79 19.09 -0.21
N ALA A 255 -19.99 18.05 -0.43
CA ALA A 255 -20.26 16.84 -1.20
C ALA A 255 -20.54 16.97 -2.71
N SER A 256 -19.54 16.66 -3.53
CA SER A 256 -19.72 16.30 -4.95
C SER A 256 -19.77 14.78 -5.11
N ASN A 257 -20.90 14.29 -5.64
CA ASN A 257 -21.01 12.93 -6.17
C ASN A 257 -20.45 12.92 -7.60
N PHE A 258 -19.41 12.11 -7.84
CA PHE A 258 -19.01 11.71 -9.18
C PHE A 258 -19.97 10.63 -9.70
N ARG A 259 -20.52 10.82 -10.90
CA ARG A 259 -21.26 9.79 -11.65
C ARG A 259 -20.31 9.12 -12.63
#